data_AF-C6RJ79-F1
#
_entry.id   AF-C6RJ79-F1
#
_cell.length_a   1.000
_cell.length_b   1.000
_cell.length_c   1.000
_cell.angle_alpha   90.00
_cell.angle_beta   90.00
_cell.angle_gamma   90.00
#
_symmetry.space_group_name_H-M   'P 1'
#
loop_
_entity.id
_entity.type
_entity.pdbx_description
1 polymer ?
#
loop_
_entity_poly.entity_id
_entity_poly.type
_entity_poly.pdbx_seq_one_letter_code
_entity_poly.pdbx_strand_id
1 'polypeptide(L)'
;MNITQTQISALYVGLFGRSSEGAGSKAWLGAANTQNLSVSTIANTMLDTVAAKEFFGDSVNENANFVEHIYANVFGKGGANLDKEGKAGWTKKLNDGEDRGKVAADMLKAACDPVHSNAADEATKNAHNLLINKIIASNVVADLIKDVPNGGDIKEQLKAFIQINKTITPHSNASDIKNAVLAGAKSLNLTVDEAKLDAALDANSKVKIISGVTGKTEDEISKELAPKPAPTPDPKPDPTPDPKPQP
;
A
#
# COMPACT_ATOMS: atom_id res chain seq x y z
N MET A 1 3.63 12.11 -16.94
CA MET A 1 4.30 10.88 -16.44
C MET A 1 3.36 9.73 -16.72
N ASN A 2 3.85 8.63 -17.29
CA ASN A 2 3.04 7.44 -17.52
C ASN A 2 2.73 6.76 -16.20
N ILE A 3 1.56 6.12 -16.10
CA ILE A 3 1.20 5.31 -14.94
C ILE A 3 2.11 4.07 -14.90
N THR A 4 2.44 3.62 -13.70
CA THR A 4 3.29 2.44 -13.46
C THR A 4 2.47 1.26 -12.95
N GLN A 5 3.00 0.04 -13.10
CA GLN A 5 2.44 -1.16 -12.47
C GLN A 5 2.27 -0.99 -10.96
N THR A 6 3.25 -0.38 -10.28
CA THR A 6 3.19 -0.10 -8.83
C THR A 6 1.98 0.74 -8.44
N GLN A 7 1.61 1.75 -9.24
CA GLN A 7 0.42 2.56 -8.98
C GLN A 7 -0.87 1.76 -9.17
N ILE A 8 -0.94 0.89 -10.20
CA ILE A 8 -2.08 -0.02 -10.39
C ILE A 8 -2.18 -0.99 -9.21
N SER A 9 -1.08 -1.63 -8.81
CA SER A 9 -1.03 -2.50 -7.64
C SER A 9 -1.47 -1.80 -6.35
N ALA A 10 -1.07 -0.54 -6.14
CA ALA A 10 -1.54 0.25 -5.01
C ALA A 10 -3.06 0.46 -5.04
N LEU A 11 -3.65 0.71 -6.20
CA LEU A 11 -5.11 0.80 -6.35
C LEU A 11 -5.80 -0.55 -6.07
N TYR A 12 -5.25 -1.66 -6.56
CA TYR A 12 -5.79 -2.99 -6.24
C TYR A 12 -5.78 -3.29 -4.74
N VAL A 13 -4.67 -2.99 -4.08
CA VAL A 13 -4.52 -3.15 -2.63
C VAL A 13 -5.50 -2.24 -1.89
N GLY A 14 -5.54 -0.94 -2.20
CA GLY A 14 -6.35 0.05 -1.48
C GLY A 14 -7.84 -0.08 -1.71
N LEU A 15 -8.27 -0.21 -2.97
CA LEU A 15 -9.68 -0.27 -3.34
C LEU A 15 -10.29 -1.66 -3.11
N PHE A 16 -9.57 -2.72 -3.49
CA PHE A 16 -10.15 -4.08 -3.55
C PHE A 16 -9.59 -5.02 -2.49
N GLY A 17 -8.61 -4.60 -1.70
CA GLY A 17 -8.05 -5.41 -0.61
C GLY A 17 -7.38 -6.70 -1.11
N ARG A 18 -6.88 -6.70 -2.35
CA ARG A 18 -6.28 -7.87 -3.00
C ARG A 18 -5.09 -7.50 -3.86
N SER A 19 -4.24 -8.49 -4.14
CA SER A 19 -3.19 -8.37 -5.16
C SER A 19 -3.78 -8.29 -6.56
N SER A 20 -3.12 -7.56 -7.46
CA SER A 20 -3.42 -7.52 -8.89
C SER A 20 -2.86 -8.75 -9.61
N GLU A 21 -3.70 -9.45 -10.36
CA GLU A 21 -3.28 -10.44 -11.34
C GLU A 21 -2.64 -9.75 -12.57
N GLY A 22 -1.79 -10.47 -13.29
CA GLY A 22 -0.99 -9.92 -14.38
C GLY A 22 -1.82 -9.40 -15.56
N ALA A 23 -2.89 -10.10 -15.94
CA ALA A 23 -3.76 -9.69 -17.04
C ALA A 23 -4.52 -8.40 -16.70
N GLY A 24 -5.12 -8.31 -15.52
CA GLY A 24 -5.78 -7.10 -15.04
C GLY A 24 -4.82 -5.93 -14.90
N SER A 25 -3.65 -6.15 -14.29
CA SER A 25 -2.59 -5.14 -14.17
C SER A 25 -2.21 -4.55 -15.54
N LYS A 26 -1.94 -5.42 -16.53
CA LYS A 26 -1.59 -5.01 -17.90
C LYS A 26 -2.74 -4.29 -18.61
N ALA A 27 -3.98 -4.72 -18.42
CA ALA A 27 -5.15 -4.08 -19.02
C ALA A 27 -5.31 -2.63 -18.52
N TRP A 28 -5.24 -2.42 -17.20
CA TRP A 28 -5.33 -1.08 -16.62
C TRP A 28 -4.14 -0.20 -16.99
N LEU A 29 -2.92 -0.75 -16.98
CA LEU A 29 -1.73 -0.04 -17.41
C LEU A 29 -1.79 0.37 -18.89
N GLY A 30 -2.28 -0.51 -19.76
CA GLY A 30 -2.50 -0.22 -21.17
C GLY A 30 -3.54 0.87 -21.37
N ALA A 31 -4.71 0.73 -20.73
CA ALA A 31 -5.78 1.74 -20.79
C ALA A 31 -5.28 3.12 -20.33
N ALA A 32 -4.54 3.16 -19.22
CA ALA A 32 -3.95 4.37 -18.68
C ALA A 32 -2.99 5.04 -19.66
N ASN A 33 -2.01 4.30 -20.16
CA ASN A 33 -0.91 4.88 -20.93
C ASN A 33 -1.31 5.22 -22.35
N THR A 34 -2.24 4.47 -22.96
CA THR A 34 -2.78 4.81 -24.29
C THR A 34 -3.62 6.09 -24.25
N GLN A 35 -4.35 6.33 -23.17
CA GLN A 35 -5.23 7.49 -23.03
C GLN A 35 -4.60 8.63 -22.18
N ASN A 36 -3.33 8.47 -21.76
CA ASN A 36 -2.62 9.40 -20.88
C ASN A 36 -3.43 9.79 -19.62
N LEU A 37 -4.08 8.79 -19.01
CA LEU A 37 -4.94 8.98 -17.83
C LEU A 37 -4.11 9.18 -16.57
N SER A 38 -4.69 9.88 -15.60
CA SER A 38 -4.13 10.02 -14.26
C SER A 38 -4.51 8.82 -13.36
N VAL A 39 -3.78 8.63 -12.25
CA VAL A 39 -4.06 7.56 -11.29
C VAL A 39 -5.47 7.70 -10.70
N SER A 40 -5.92 8.93 -10.43
CA SER A 40 -7.28 9.19 -9.93
C SER A 40 -8.34 8.86 -10.96
N THR A 41 -8.10 9.16 -12.24
CA THR A 41 -9.01 8.80 -13.34
C THR A 41 -9.12 7.29 -13.47
N ILE A 42 -8.01 6.55 -13.42
CA ILE A 42 -8.03 5.09 -13.45
C ILE A 42 -8.76 4.52 -12.23
N ALA A 43 -8.53 5.07 -11.04
CA ALA A 43 -9.23 4.65 -9.83
C ALA A 43 -10.75 4.82 -9.97
N ASN A 44 -11.23 5.95 -10.51
CA ASN A 44 -12.65 6.14 -10.82
C ASN A 44 -13.14 5.09 -11.86
N THR A 45 -12.41 4.89 -12.95
CA THR A 45 -12.79 3.89 -13.96
C THR A 45 -12.87 2.48 -13.39
N MET A 46 -11.95 2.10 -12.50
CA MET A 46 -11.99 0.80 -11.81
C MET A 46 -13.24 0.66 -10.95
N LEU A 47 -13.57 1.69 -10.17
CA LEU A 47 -14.77 1.74 -9.31
C LEU A 47 -16.08 1.70 -10.11
N ASP A 48 -16.07 2.24 -11.33
CA ASP A 48 -17.25 2.28 -12.20
C ASP A 48 -17.54 0.98 -12.95
N THR A 49 -16.62 0.01 -12.94
CA THR A 49 -16.85 -1.29 -13.56
C THR A 49 -18.02 -2.03 -12.93
N VAL A 50 -18.73 -2.83 -13.74
CA VAL A 50 -19.80 -3.72 -13.24
C VAL A 50 -19.26 -4.65 -12.15
N ALA A 51 -18.09 -5.23 -12.37
CA ALA A 51 -17.45 -6.11 -11.39
C ALA A 51 -17.14 -5.41 -10.05
N ALA A 52 -16.71 -4.14 -10.07
CA ALA A 52 -16.50 -3.38 -8.84
C ALA A 52 -17.82 -3.11 -8.11
N LYS A 53 -18.86 -2.70 -8.84
CA LYS A 53 -20.21 -2.48 -8.27
C LYS A 53 -20.76 -3.75 -7.64
N GLU A 54 -20.58 -4.91 -8.26
CA GLU A 54 -20.94 -6.22 -7.69
C GLU A 54 -20.07 -6.62 -6.49
N PHE A 55 -18.77 -6.31 -6.54
CA PHE A 55 -17.83 -6.61 -5.46
C PHE A 55 -18.17 -5.83 -4.19
N PHE A 56 -18.45 -4.54 -4.32
CA PHE A 56 -18.79 -3.68 -3.19
C PHE A 56 -20.25 -3.81 -2.75
N GLY A 57 -21.18 -4.02 -3.69
CA GLY A 57 -22.60 -3.83 -3.43
C GLY A 57 -22.85 -2.47 -2.78
N ASP A 58 -23.72 -2.44 -1.77
CA ASP A 58 -24.01 -1.19 -1.04
C ASP A 58 -23.00 -0.84 0.06
N SER A 59 -21.99 -1.69 0.30
CA SER A 59 -21.10 -1.57 1.47
C SER A 59 -20.28 -0.27 1.49
N VAL A 60 -20.04 0.34 0.33
CA VAL A 60 -19.28 1.58 0.18
C VAL A 60 -20.10 2.73 -0.39
N ASN A 61 -21.43 2.64 -0.41
CA ASN A 61 -22.27 3.71 -0.98
C ASN A 61 -22.11 5.03 -0.23
N GLU A 62 -21.95 4.99 1.10
CA GLU A 62 -21.67 6.17 1.91
C GLU A 62 -20.20 6.56 1.87
N ASN A 63 -19.90 7.86 1.80
CA ASN A 63 -18.53 8.38 1.76
C ASN A 63 -17.70 7.93 2.97
N ALA A 64 -18.28 7.91 4.17
CA ALA A 64 -17.61 7.42 5.37
C ALA A 64 -17.26 5.93 5.27
N ASN A 65 -18.16 5.12 4.70
CA ASN A 65 -17.92 3.69 4.51
C ASN A 65 -16.86 3.42 3.45
N PHE A 66 -16.83 4.22 2.38
CA PHE A 66 -15.77 4.14 1.38
C PHE A 66 -14.39 4.46 1.97
N VAL A 67 -14.28 5.50 2.80
CA VAL A 67 -13.03 5.83 3.51
C VAL A 67 -12.66 4.72 4.50
N GLU A 68 -13.61 4.21 5.28
CA GLU A 68 -13.39 3.08 6.20
C GLU A 68 -12.83 1.86 5.48
N HIS A 69 -13.40 1.54 4.31
CA HIS A 69 -12.99 0.42 3.49
C HIS A 69 -11.53 0.55 3.02
N ILE A 70 -11.12 1.74 2.55
CA ILE A 70 -9.72 1.99 2.18
C ILE A 70 -8.81 1.88 3.41
N TYR A 71 -9.19 2.45 4.55
CA TYR A 71 -8.41 2.32 5.80
C TYR A 71 -8.22 0.86 6.21
N ALA A 72 -9.27 0.04 6.14
CA ALA A 72 -9.19 -1.38 6.45
C ALA A 72 -8.23 -2.13 5.50
N ASN A 73 -8.25 -1.79 4.22
CA ASN A 73 -7.37 -2.42 3.22
C ASN A 73 -5.92 -1.98 3.37
N VAL A 74 -5.68 -0.69 3.58
CA VAL A 74 -4.35 -0.10 3.65
C VAL A 74 -3.67 -0.44 4.99
N PHE A 75 -4.40 -0.32 6.10
CA PHE A 75 -3.82 -0.40 7.46
C PHE A 75 -4.20 -1.67 8.24
N GLY A 76 -5.08 -2.53 7.71
CA GLY A 76 -5.50 -3.77 8.37
C GLY A 76 -6.40 -3.53 9.59
N LYS A 77 -6.55 -4.55 10.47
CA LYS A 77 -7.48 -4.52 11.63
C LYS A 77 -7.24 -3.36 12.61
N GLY A 78 -6.03 -2.78 12.65
CA GLY A 78 -5.73 -1.58 13.44
C GLY A 78 -6.37 -0.30 12.88
N GLY A 79 -6.70 -0.25 11.59
CA GLY A 79 -7.20 0.93 10.88
C GLY A 79 -8.58 1.43 11.32
N ALA A 80 -9.40 0.59 11.96
CA ALA A 80 -10.71 1.03 12.48
C ALA A 80 -10.58 2.09 13.59
N ASN A 81 -9.53 1.97 14.41
CA ASN A 81 -9.25 2.85 15.55
C ASN A 81 -8.06 3.80 15.33
N LEU A 82 -7.29 3.58 14.26
CA LEU A 82 -6.17 4.44 13.88
C LEU A 82 -6.71 5.75 13.26
N ASP A 83 -6.09 6.88 13.61
CA ASP A 83 -6.22 8.14 12.86
C ASP A 83 -7.67 8.61 12.59
N LYS A 84 -8.42 8.84 13.68
CA LYS A 84 -9.81 9.33 13.62
C LYS A 84 -9.92 10.67 12.87
N GLU A 85 -8.96 11.55 13.08
CA GLU A 85 -8.93 12.87 12.44
C GLU A 85 -8.67 12.77 10.94
N GLY A 86 -7.74 11.93 10.50
CA GLY A 86 -7.52 11.67 9.07
C GLY A 86 -8.75 11.07 8.41
N LYS A 87 -9.41 10.08 9.03
CA LYS A 87 -10.68 9.51 8.51
C LYS A 87 -11.75 10.58 8.32
N ALA A 88 -11.91 11.47 9.31
CA ALA A 88 -12.85 12.59 9.21
C ALA A 88 -12.45 13.57 8.09
N GLY A 89 -11.16 13.86 7.93
CA GLY A 89 -10.63 14.71 6.87
C GLY A 89 -10.87 14.16 5.47
N TRP A 90 -10.56 12.88 5.24
CA TRP A 90 -10.82 12.21 3.95
C TRP A 90 -12.31 12.13 3.63
N THR A 91 -13.14 11.83 4.65
CA THR A 91 -14.60 11.82 4.48
C THR A 91 -15.12 13.20 4.14
N LYS A 92 -14.60 14.26 4.78
CA LYS A 92 -14.96 15.63 4.47
C LYS A 92 -14.65 15.99 3.01
N LYS A 93 -13.49 15.60 2.48
CA LYS A 93 -13.14 15.83 1.08
C LYS A 93 -14.18 15.27 0.11
N LEU A 94 -14.64 14.03 0.34
CA LEU A 94 -15.70 13.43 -0.46
C LEU A 94 -17.03 14.17 -0.31
N ASN A 95 -17.38 14.59 0.91
CA ASN A 95 -18.61 15.36 1.17
C ASN A 95 -18.58 16.76 0.54
N ASP A 96 -17.40 17.35 0.39
CA ASP A 96 -17.18 18.62 -0.30
C ASP A 96 -17.19 18.46 -1.84
N GLY A 97 -17.34 17.23 -2.36
CA GLY A 97 -17.49 16.94 -3.79
C GLY A 97 -16.23 16.43 -4.49
N GLU A 98 -15.18 16.06 -3.75
CA GLU A 98 -13.98 15.47 -4.34
C GLU A 98 -14.23 14.03 -4.83
N ASP A 99 -13.68 13.67 -6.00
CA ASP A 99 -13.87 12.35 -6.58
C ASP A 99 -13.27 11.22 -5.72
N ARG A 100 -13.98 10.09 -5.64
CA ARG A 100 -13.54 8.89 -4.91
C ARG A 100 -12.19 8.38 -5.35
N GLY A 101 -11.95 8.30 -6.66
CA GLY A 101 -10.69 7.88 -7.22
C GLY A 101 -9.54 8.82 -6.86
N LYS A 102 -9.82 10.13 -6.76
CA LYS A 102 -8.82 11.11 -6.32
C LYS A 102 -8.51 10.95 -4.84
N VAL A 103 -9.53 10.86 -3.99
CA VAL A 103 -9.35 10.64 -2.55
C VAL A 103 -8.59 9.33 -2.29
N ALA A 104 -8.93 8.24 -2.98
CA ALA A 104 -8.23 6.96 -2.84
C ALA A 104 -6.75 7.06 -3.26
N ALA A 105 -6.45 7.69 -4.39
CA ALA A 105 -5.08 7.87 -4.87
C ALA A 105 -4.26 8.73 -3.89
N ASP A 106 -4.83 9.82 -3.37
CA ASP A 106 -4.18 10.71 -2.41
C ASP A 106 -3.95 10.01 -1.05
N MET A 107 -4.91 9.20 -0.59
CA MET A 107 -4.76 8.39 0.63
C MET A 107 -3.61 7.39 0.50
N LEU A 108 -3.52 6.68 -0.64
CA LEU A 108 -2.42 5.73 -0.90
C LEU A 108 -1.07 6.46 -0.95
N LYS A 109 -1.02 7.61 -1.61
CA LYS A 109 0.18 8.45 -1.67
C LYS A 109 0.62 8.93 -0.28
N ALA A 110 -0.33 9.38 0.55
CA ALA A 110 -0.04 9.82 1.92
C ALA A 110 0.47 8.65 2.78
N ALA A 111 -0.20 7.50 2.74
CA ALA A 111 0.20 6.30 3.49
C ALA A 111 1.58 5.76 3.08
N CYS A 112 1.96 5.91 1.80
CA CYS A 112 3.27 5.54 1.30
C CYS A 112 4.37 6.59 1.55
N ASP A 113 4.06 7.77 2.11
CA ASP A 113 5.08 8.81 2.29
C ASP A 113 6.22 8.30 3.19
N PRO A 114 7.49 8.40 2.75
CA PRO A 114 8.63 7.88 3.51
C PRO A 114 8.80 8.55 4.87
N VAL A 115 8.20 9.72 5.14
CA VAL A 115 8.22 10.36 6.47
C VAL A 115 7.71 9.40 7.58
N HIS A 116 6.83 8.46 7.22
CA HIS A 116 6.26 7.49 8.15
C HIS A 116 7.20 6.31 8.48
N SER A 117 8.28 6.09 7.73
CA SER A 117 9.20 4.96 7.99
C SER A 117 9.93 5.08 9.32
N ASN A 118 10.13 6.32 9.78
CA ASN A 118 10.79 6.68 11.02
C ASN A 118 9.83 7.33 12.03
N ALA A 119 8.52 7.10 11.90
CA ALA A 119 7.54 7.57 12.87
C ALA A 119 7.82 6.97 14.26
N ALA A 120 7.74 7.82 15.29
CA ALA A 120 7.84 7.39 16.69
C ALA A 120 6.63 6.54 17.10
N ASP A 121 5.45 6.88 16.57
CA ASP A 121 4.25 6.07 16.72
C ASP A 121 4.39 4.74 15.95
N GLU A 122 4.41 3.65 16.71
CA GLU A 122 4.58 2.31 16.15
C GLU A 122 3.43 1.91 15.23
N ALA A 123 2.21 2.37 15.54
CA ALA A 123 1.04 2.06 14.73
C ALA A 123 1.14 2.69 13.33
N THR A 124 1.56 3.97 13.25
CA THR A 124 1.84 4.68 11.99
C THR A 124 2.94 4.00 11.20
N LYS A 125 4.05 3.63 11.85
CA LYS A 125 5.16 2.92 11.19
C LYS A 125 4.73 1.57 10.64
N ASN A 126 3.96 0.80 11.42
CA ASN A 126 3.46 -0.51 11.02
C ASN A 126 2.42 -0.40 9.89
N ALA A 127 1.55 0.61 9.93
CA ALA A 127 0.59 0.92 8.87
C ALA A 127 1.30 1.22 7.53
N HIS A 128 2.33 2.07 7.56
CA HIS A 128 3.16 2.38 6.40
C HIS A 128 3.86 1.13 5.83
N ASN A 129 4.51 0.35 6.68
CA ASN A 129 5.20 -0.87 6.26
C ASN A 129 4.24 -1.93 5.71
N LEU A 130 3.05 -2.07 6.31
CA LEU A 130 2.03 -3.00 5.85
C LEU A 130 1.59 -2.69 4.42
N LEU A 131 1.26 -1.43 4.13
CA LEU A 131 0.86 -1.03 2.78
C LEU A 131 1.96 -1.35 1.77
N ILE A 132 3.22 -0.99 2.08
CA ILE A 132 4.33 -1.24 1.16
C ILE A 132 4.51 -2.73 0.90
N ASN A 133 4.52 -3.56 1.95
CA ASN A 133 4.67 -5.01 1.79
C ASN A 133 3.52 -5.61 0.95
N LYS A 134 2.29 -5.09 1.11
CA LYS A 134 1.14 -5.51 0.30
C LYS A 134 1.31 -5.11 -1.18
N ILE A 135 1.85 -3.93 -1.46
CA ILE A 135 2.12 -3.49 -2.82
C ILE A 135 3.26 -4.32 -3.44
N ILE A 136 4.31 -4.66 -2.68
CA ILE A 136 5.37 -5.58 -3.14
C ILE A 136 4.74 -6.93 -3.52
N ALA A 137 3.94 -7.52 -2.63
CA ALA A 137 3.25 -8.76 -2.91
C ALA A 137 2.36 -8.65 -4.16
N SER A 138 1.63 -7.54 -4.30
CA SER A 138 0.79 -7.28 -5.48
C SER A 138 1.60 -7.18 -6.77
N ASN A 139 2.76 -6.52 -6.77
CA ASN A 139 3.64 -6.47 -7.95
C ASN A 139 4.17 -7.85 -8.31
N VAL A 140 4.65 -8.61 -7.32
CA VAL A 140 5.15 -9.99 -7.55
C VAL A 140 4.03 -10.89 -8.11
N VAL A 141 2.81 -10.75 -7.60
CA VAL A 141 1.65 -11.49 -8.13
C VAL A 141 1.33 -11.06 -9.57
N ALA A 142 1.36 -9.76 -9.88
CA ALA A 142 1.14 -9.27 -11.24
C ALA A 142 2.21 -9.77 -12.23
N ASP A 143 3.45 -9.93 -11.78
CA ASP A 143 4.56 -10.41 -12.60
C ASP A 143 4.46 -11.91 -12.90
N LEU A 144 3.93 -12.70 -11.95
CA LEU A 144 4.07 -14.16 -11.96
C LEU A 144 2.76 -14.94 -12.10
N ILE A 145 1.63 -14.34 -11.72
CA ILE A 145 0.29 -14.95 -11.81
C ILE A 145 -0.49 -14.20 -12.87
N LYS A 146 -0.58 -14.81 -14.05
CA LYS A 146 -1.14 -14.15 -15.23
C LYS A 146 -2.64 -13.92 -15.11
N ASP A 147 -3.40 -14.97 -14.85
CA ASP A 147 -4.85 -14.97 -14.98
C ASP A 147 -5.51 -15.46 -13.66
N VAL A 148 -6.78 -15.10 -13.46
CA VAL A 148 -7.62 -15.73 -12.43
C VAL A 148 -8.07 -17.13 -12.90
N PRO A 149 -8.52 -18.03 -12.00
CA PRO A 149 -9.06 -19.32 -12.42
C PRO A 149 -10.26 -19.16 -13.35
N ASN A 150 -10.42 -20.09 -14.30
CA ASN A 150 -11.59 -20.13 -15.18
C ASN A 150 -12.80 -20.77 -14.48
N GLY A 151 -13.96 -20.13 -14.60
CA GLY A 151 -15.25 -20.66 -14.12
C GLY A 151 -15.52 -20.42 -12.63
N GLY A 152 -16.77 -20.61 -12.21
CA GLY A 152 -17.22 -20.30 -10.85
C GLY A 152 -17.55 -18.83 -10.60
N ASP A 153 -17.91 -18.50 -9.37
CA ASP A 153 -18.20 -17.13 -8.92
C ASP A 153 -16.91 -16.31 -8.84
N ILE A 154 -16.98 -15.02 -9.20
CA ILE A 154 -15.84 -14.11 -9.21
C ILE A 154 -15.20 -14.00 -7.80
N LYS A 155 -16.00 -14.11 -6.74
CA LYS A 155 -15.47 -14.05 -5.36
C LYS A 155 -14.57 -15.26 -5.05
N GLU A 156 -14.90 -16.44 -5.57
CA GLU A 156 -14.06 -17.63 -5.42
C GLU A 156 -12.81 -17.54 -6.28
N GLN A 157 -12.92 -17.01 -7.51
CA GLN A 157 -11.76 -16.78 -8.39
C GLN A 157 -10.74 -15.80 -7.78
N LEU A 158 -11.22 -14.79 -7.05
CA LEU A 158 -10.38 -13.76 -6.44
C LEU A 158 -9.82 -14.13 -5.06
N LYS A 159 -10.25 -15.25 -4.49
CA LYS A 159 -9.97 -15.64 -3.10
C LYS A 159 -8.48 -15.78 -2.80
N ALA A 160 -7.70 -16.36 -3.72
CA ALA A 160 -6.25 -16.47 -3.57
C ALA A 160 -5.58 -15.09 -3.44
N PHE A 161 -5.97 -14.15 -4.30
CA PHE A 161 -5.40 -12.79 -4.34
C PHE A 161 -5.73 -11.98 -3.08
N ILE A 162 -6.95 -12.17 -2.55
CA ILE A 162 -7.36 -11.61 -1.25
C ILE A 162 -6.55 -12.27 -0.12
N GLN A 163 -6.36 -13.58 -0.16
CA GLN A 163 -5.65 -14.33 0.88
C GLN A 163 -4.16 -13.97 0.94
N ILE A 164 -3.51 -13.78 -0.21
CA ILE A 164 -2.12 -13.29 -0.28
C ILE A 164 -2.04 -11.96 0.48
N ASN A 165 -2.87 -10.98 0.11
CA ASN A 165 -2.90 -9.66 0.72
C ASN A 165 -3.20 -9.69 2.23
N LYS A 166 -4.05 -10.61 2.70
CA LYS A 166 -4.37 -10.81 4.12
C LYS A 166 -3.24 -11.46 4.93
N THR A 167 -2.39 -12.25 4.29
CA THR A 167 -1.27 -12.94 4.96
C THR A 167 -0.10 -11.98 5.21
N ILE A 168 0.02 -10.92 4.41
CA ILE A 168 1.09 -9.93 4.56
C ILE A 168 0.92 -9.13 5.86
N THR A 169 2.05 -8.90 6.52
CA THR A 169 2.14 -8.16 7.78
C THR A 169 3.09 -6.96 7.67
N PRO A 170 3.12 -6.04 8.65
CA PRO A 170 4.10 -4.96 8.70
C PRO A 170 5.57 -5.43 8.74
N HIS A 171 5.81 -6.67 9.16
CA HIS A 171 7.15 -7.23 9.35
C HIS A 171 7.53 -8.26 8.28
N SER A 172 6.67 -8.49 7.29
CA SER A 172 6.94 -9.43 6.22
C SER A 172 8.20 -9.05 5.45
N ASN A 173 9.15 -10.00 5.39
CA ASN A 173 10.34 -9.90 4.55
C ASN A 173 10.10 -10.59 3.18
N ALA A 174 11.13 -10.62 2.34
CA ALA A 174 11.06 -11.23 1.01
C ALA A 174 10.61 -12.72 1.05
N SER A 175 11.13 -13.50 2.00
CA SER A 175 10.75 -14.90 2.18
C SER A 175 9.29 -15.04 2.63
N ASP A 176 8.81 -14.15 3.49
CA ASP A 176 7.40 -14.17 3.92
C ASP A 176 6.46 -13.86 2.75
N ILE A 177 6.80 -12.87 1.92
CA ILE A 177 6.04 -12.52 0.72
C ILE A 177 6.07 -13.68 -0.27
N LYS A 178 7.24 -14.29 -0.51
CA LYS A 178 7.39 -15.49 -1.34
C LYS A 178 6.47 -16.61 -0.90
N ASN A 179 6.50 -16.94 0.39
CA ASN A 179 5.67 -18.00 0.96
C ASN A 179 4.17 -17.67 0.84
N ALA A 180 3.78 -16.41 1.07
CA ALA A 180 2.39 -15.98 0.91
C ALA A 180 1.90 -16.15 -0.54
N VAL A 181 2.70 -15.76 -1.53
CA VAL A 181 2.35 -15.91 -2.96
C VAL A 181 2.23 -17.39 -3.34
N LEU A 182 3.18 -18.23 -2.96
CA LEU A 182 3.15 -19.67 -3.24
C LEU A 182 1.93 -20.35 -2.58
N ALA A 183 1.66 -20.04 -1.31
CA ALA A 183 0.52 -20.60 -0.58
C ALA A 183 -0.82 -20.15 -1.20
N GLY A 184 -0.94 -18.86 -1.55
CA GLY A 184 -2.11 -18.31 -2.22
C GLY A 184 -2.35 -18.97 -3.58
N ALA A 185 -1.32 -19.07 -4.40
CA ALA A 185 -1.40 -19.71 -5.71
C ALA A 185 -1.82 -21.18 -5.60
N LYS A 186 -1.21 -21.93 -4.67
CA LYS A 186 -1.54 -23.33 -4.41
C LYS A 186 -3.01 -23.51 -3.99
N SER A 187 -3.59 -22.55 -3.27
CA SER A 187 -4.98 -22.64 -2.79
C SER A 187 -6.04 -22.70 -3.90
N LEU A 188 -5.71 -22.21 -5.10
CA LEU A 188 -6.58 -22.24 -6.29
C LEU A 188 -5.90 -22.90 -7.50
N ASN A 189 -4.84 -23.68 -7.29
CA ASN A 189 -4.04 -24.33 -8.34
C ASN A 189 -3.59 -23.36 -9.45
N LEU A 190 -3.22 -22.13 -9.08
CA LEU A 190 -2.71 -21.13 -10.00
C LEU A 190 -1.28 -21.48 -10.45
N THR A 191 -0.98 -21.24 -11.72
CA THR A 191 0.39 -21.36 -12.23
C THR A 191 1.22 -20.17 -11.80
N VAL A 192 2.40 -20.45 -11.23
CA VAL A 192 3.41 -19.46 -10.83
C VAL A 192 4.74 -19.88 -11.45
N ASP A 193 5.46 -18.92 -12.04
CA ASP A 193 6.85 -19.14 -12.45
C ASP A 193 7.78 -18.99 -11.24
N GLU A 194 7.91 -20.06 -10.44
CA GLU A 194 8.67 -20.03 -9.18
C GLU A 194 10.14 -19.65 -9.37
N ALA A 195 10.72 -19.96 -10.53
CA ALA A 195 12.11 -19.64 -10.86
C ALA A 195 12.36 -18.12 -10.98
N LYS A 196 11.31 -17.33 -11.27
CA LYS A 196 11.40 -15.86 -11.36
C LYS A 196 11.04 -15.14 -10.07
N LEU A 197 10.67 -15.86 -9.02
CA LEU A 197 10.10 -15.26 -7.83
C LEU A 197 11.12 -14.38 -7.09
N ASP A 198 12.34 -14.88 -6.91
CA ASP A 198 13.40 -14.11 -6.24
C ASP A 198 13.77 -12.85 -7.05
N ALA A 199 13.88 -12.99 -8.38
CA ALA A 199 14.12 -11.85 -9.27
C ALA A 199 12.98 -10.81 -9.24
N ALA A 200 11.72 -11.25 -9.14
CA ALA A 200 10.57 -10.35 -9.01
C ALA A 200 10.60 -9.61 -7.67
N LEU A 201 10.99 -10.27 -6.57
CA LEU A 201 11.15 -9.62 -5.26
C LEU A 201 12.27 -8.57 -5.29
N ASP A 202 13.43 -8.91 -5.87
CA ASP A 202 14.57 -7.99 -6.00
C ASP A 202 14.24 -6.75 -6.85
N ALA A 203 13.41 -6.94 -7.89
CA ALA A 203 12.94 -5.85 -8.73
C ALA A 203 12.02 -4.87 -7.97
N ASN A 204 11.35 -5.31 -6.91
CA ASN A 204 10.31 -4.60 -6.18
C ASN A 204 10.76 -4.18 -4.77
N SER A 205 11.89 -3.48 -4.67
CA SER A 205 12.41 -2.98 -3.39
C SER A 205 11.48 -1.92 -2.74
N LYS A 206 11.55 -1.79 -1.41
CA LYS A 206 10.79 -0.79 -0.64
C LYS A 206 10.95 0.63 -1.22
N VAL A 207 12.17 1.03 -1.57
CA VAL A 207 12.47 2.35 -2.15
C VAL A 207 11.76 2.54 -3.49
N LYS A 208 11.80 1.54 -4.38
CA LYS A 208 11.12 1.58 -5.68
C LYS A 208 9.61 1.66 -5.54
N ILE A 209 9.03 0.93 -4.58
CA ILE A 209 7.59 1.01 -4.31
C ILE A 209 7.19 2.40 -3.86
N ILE A 210 7.88 2.96 -2.86
CA ILE A 210 7.60 4.32 -2.37
C ILE A 210 7.75 5.33 -3.50
N SER A 211 8.81 5.23 -4.31
CA SER A 211 9.07 6.10 -5.46
C SER A 211 7.92 6.03 -6.47
N GLY A 212 7.53 4.82 -6.88
CA GLY A 212 6.46 4.62 -7.85
C GLY A 212 5.09 5.16 -7.40
N VAL A 213 4.76 5.07 -6.12
CA VAL A 213 3.47 5.58 -5.59
C VAL A 213 3.52 7.09 -5.35
N THR A 214 4.58 7.58 -4.70
CA THR A 214 4.65 8.97 -4.22
C THR A 214 5.12 9.95 -5.29
N GLY A 215 5.90 9.47 -6.26
CA GLY A 215 6.63 10.29 -7.23
C GLY A 215 7.89 10.95 -6.66
N LYS A 216 8.28 10.67 -5.42
CA LYS A 216 9.56 11.11 -4.85
C LYS A 216 10.71 10.31 -5.46
N THR A 217 11.88 10.93 -5.58
CA THR A 217 13.07 10.25 -6.10
C THR A 217 13.59 9.19 -5.11
N GLU A 218 14.28 8.17 -5.63
CA GLU A 218 14.87 7.12 -4.80
C GLU A 218 15.91 7.69 -3.81
N ASP A 219 16.60 8.77 -4.17
CA ASP A 219 17.56 9.46 -3.31
C ASP A 219 16.87 10.19 -2.13
N GLU A 220 15.76 10.88 -2.38
CA GLU A 220 14.96 11.51 -1.32
C GLU A 220 14.44 10.45 -0.34
N ILE A 221 13.94 9.34 -0.87
CA ILE A 221 13.41 8.24 -0.07
C ILE A 221 14.51 7.58 0.74
N SER A 222 15.67 7.29 0.13
CA SER A 222 16.78 6.63 0.82
C SER A 222 17.31 7.46 2.00
N LYS A 223 17.29 8.80 1.88
CA LYS A 223 17.64 9.71 2.98
C LYS A 223 16.62 9.66 4.12
N GLU A 224 15.33 9.65 3.80
CA GLU A 224 14.26 9.55 4.81
C GLU A 224 14.22 8.19 5.51
N LEU A 225 14.58 7.11 4.81
CA LEU A 225 14.65 5.76 5.37
C LEU A 225 15.91 5.52 6.20
N ALA A 226 16.94 6.35 6.05
CA ALA A 226 18.14 6.25 6.87
C ALA A 226 17.79 6.42 8.36
N PRO A 227 18.45 5.68 9.27
CA PRO A 227 18.29 5.91 10.70
C PRO A 227 18.56 7.38 11.02
N LYS A 228 17.63 8.04 11.72
CA LYS A 228 17.90 9.40 12.21
C LYS A 228 19.10 9.35 13.16
N PRO A 229 20.02 10.34 13.10
CA PRO A 229 21.10 10.44 14.07
C PRO A 229 20.53 10.40 15.49
N ALA A 230 21.22 9.70 16.39
CA ALA A 230 20.86 9.73 17.81
C ALA A 230 20.83 11.19 18.28
N PRO A 231 19.90 11.57 19.20
CA PRO A 231 19.94 12.88 19.82
C PRO A 231 21.34 13.12 20.38
N THR A 232 21.97 14.25 20.04
CA THR A 232 23.18 14.70 20.73
C THR A 232 22.89 14.71 22.24
N PRO A 233 23.71 14.04 23.07
CA PRO A 233 23.56 14.13 24.52
C PRO A 233 23.54 15.60 24.94
N ASP A 234 22.63 15.97 25.84
CA ASP A 234 22.63 17.31 26.42
C ASP A 234 24.04 17.63 26.98
N PRO A 235 24.54 18.87 26.81
CA PRO A 235 25.78 19.29 27.42
C PRO A 235 25.76 18.93 28.91
N LYS A 236 26.78 18.17 29.36
CA LYS A 236 26.94 17.83 30.77
C LYS A 236 26.91 19.14 31.58
N PRO A 237 26.12 19.24 32.67
CA PRO A 237 26.14 20.42 33.53
C PRO A 237 27.59 20.74 33.94
N ASP A 238 27.96 22.02 33.86
CA ASP A 238 29.27 22.47 34.31
C ASP A 238 29.51 22.00 35.75
N PRO A 239 30.74 21.55 36.09
CA PRO A 239 31.08 21.20 37.46
C PRO A 239 30.80 22.41 38.37
N THR A 240 30.00 22.20 39.42
CA THR A 240 29.73 23.20 40.44
C THR A 240 31.04 23.72 41.01
N PRO A 241 31.26 25.05 41.09
CA PRO A 241 32.46 25.61 41.70
C PRO A 241 32.59 25.14 43.16
N ASP A 242 33.81 24.75 43.55
CA ASP A 242 34.10 24.34 44.92
C ASP A 242 33.73 25.46 45.92
N PRO A 243 33.19 25.13 47.10
CA PRO A 243 32.90 26.10 48.14
C PRO A 243 34.17 26.86 48.53
N LYS A 244 34.12 28.19 48.39
CA LYS A 244 35.22 29.06 48.80
C LYS A 244 35.47 28.92 50.31
N PRO A 245 36.72 28.77 50.78
CA PRO A 245 37.02 28.74 52.20
C PRO A 245 36.53 30.01 52.88
N GLN A 246 35.73 29.86 53.93
CA GLN A 246 35.22 30.96 54.72
C GLN A 246 36.34 31.48 55.67
N PRO A 247 36.53 32.81 55.79
CA PRO A 247 37.59 33.42 56.61
C PRO A 247 37.39 33.23 58.11
#